data_AF-A0A8K0IZ30-F1
#
_entry.id   AF-A0A8K0IZ30-F1
#
_cell.length_a   1.000
_cell.length_b   1.000
_cell.length_c   1.000
_cell.angle_alpha   90.00
_cell.angle_beta   90.00
_cell.angle_gamma   90.00
#
_symmetry.space_group_name_H-M   'P 1'
#
loop_
_entity.id
_entity.type
_entity.pdbx_description
1 polymer ?
#
loop_
_entity_poly.entity_id
_entity_poly.type
_entity_poly.pdbx_seq_one_letter_code
_entity_poly.pdbx_strand_id
1 'polypeptide(L)'
;MPSLGTVPSFGRAVSQSLLLRSRAGRCHPRSRERGEAAVPLIPGMPSSYYSPAPPVSPHLGIPNPDANLEESINEIWNRRLEENPSLYNGKKFRHAGHALHHVDGLDQESSVCLHLGLTDYRTFVGTNLNPLWEKFLVPSEDDSVRCQHTSSPLGNGAIVETSDKRILVLQRSYNVGEFPGYFVFPGGHSEPEELGISDHQNDKGLTQSADLNRKVSQEMFDGIVREVVEEIGVPAESLTDPVFIGISRREMNVRPTAFFFLKCNMESKEIYQVYSRAQDGFESTQLYTVSRDELGKMALRMPGCHHGGYTLYELMIQTVENARQSSRSDHLHGL
;
A
#
# COMPACT_ATOMS: atom_id res chain seq x y z
N MET A 1 7.74 27.81 45.08
CA MET A 1 7.76 27.50 43.64
C MET A 1 8.13 26.04 43.46
N PRO A 2 7.19 25.18 43.02
CA PRO A 2 7.54 23.91 42.40
C PRO A 2 7.27 23.93 40.89
N SER A 3 8.12 23.19 40.20
CA SER A 3 8.24 23.03 38.74
C SER A 3 6.95 22.57 38.07
N LEU A 4 6.56 23.27 37.01
CA LEU A 4 5.57 22.83 36.02
C LEU A 4 6.11 21.60 35.29
N GLY A 5 5.49 20.45 35.57
CA GLY A 5 5.69 19.22 34.82
C GLY A 5 5.12 19.34 33.42
N THR A 6 5.90 18.86 32.45
CA THR A 6 5.54 18.73 31.05
C THR A 6 4.32 17.83 30.92
N VAL A 7 3.22 18.37 30.38
CA VAL A 7 2.02 17.62 30.01
C VAL A 7 2.36 16.77 28.78
N PRO A 8 2.16 15.45 28.77
CA PRO A 8 2.30 14.66 27.55
C PRO A 8 1.18 15.05 26.58
N SER A 9 1.54 15.39 25.35
CA SER A 9 0.61 15.66 24.26
C SER A 9 -0.17 14.38 23.93
N PHE A 10 -1.36 14.23 24.51
CA PHE A 10 -2.37 13.28 24.08
C PHE A 10 -2.93 13.76 22.73
N GLY A 11 -2.43 13.20 21.63
CA GLY A 11 -2.91 13.48 20.29
C GLY A 11 -2.06 12.80 19.23
N ARG A 12 -1.98 11.46 19.25
CA ARG A 12 -1.06 10.72 18.36
C ARG A 12 -1.48 9.33 17.88
N ALA A 13 -2.74 8.90 18.05
CA ALA A 13 -3.12 7.51 17.71
C ALA A 13 -4.53 7.35 17.14
N VAL A 14 -5.05 8.36 16.42
CA VAL A 14 -6.45 8.35 15.94
C VAL A 14 -6.57 8.51 14.42
N SER A 15 -5.45 8.73 13.71
CA SER A 15 -5.47 9.17 12.30
C SER A 15 -5.23 8.07 11.26
N GLN A 16 -4.99 6.81 11.62
CA GLN A 16 -4.83 5.75 10.60
C GLN A 16 -6.06 4.84 10.48
N SER A 17 -6.85 4.72 11.55
CA SER A 17 -7.75 3.56 11.68
C SER A 17 -9.20 3.90 12.06
N LEU A 18 -9.58 5.18 12.15
CA LEU A 18 -10.97 5.58 12.49
C LEU A 18 -11.90 5.54 11.28
N LEU A 19 -11.94 4.39 10.61
CA LEU A 19 -12.75 4.16 9.44
C LEU A 19 -13.57 2.89 9.62
N LEU A 20 -14.74 3.08 10.25
CA LEU A 20 -16.06 2.59 9.83
C LEU A 20 -16.93 2.07 10.99
N ARG A 21 -17.75 2.96 11.55
CA ARG A 21 -19.01 2.58 12.23
C ARG A 21 -20.20 2.93 11.32
N SER A 22 -20.38 2.22 10.21
CA SER A 22 -21.68 2.25 9.52
C SER A 22 -21.99 0.88 8.94
N ARG A 23 -23.17 0.35 9.26
CA ARG A 23 -23.70 -0.92 8.75
C ARG A 23 -24.14 -0.82 7.28
N ALA A 24 -24.18 0.37 6.68
CA ALA A 24 -24.51 0.59 5.29
C ALA A 24 -23.22 0.83 4.47
N GLY A 25 -23.07 0.14 3.34
CA GLY A 25 -21.92 0.29 2.44
C GLY A 25 -20.79 -0.75 2.59
N ARG A 26 -21.04 -1.95 3.12
CA ARG A 26 -20.06 -3.05 2.99
C ARG A 26 -19.94 -3.42 1.52
N CYS A 27 -18.76 -3.27 0.92
CA CYS A 27 -18.44 -3.98 -0.32
C CYS A 27 -18.37 -5.48 0.01
N HIS A 28 -19.44 -6.20 -0.30
CA HIS A 28 -19.42 -7.67 -0.36
C HIS A 28 -19.13 -8.06 -1.81
N PRO A 29 -17.99 -8.71 -2.11
CA PRO A 29 -17.74 -9.18 -3.46
C PRO A 29 -18.79 -10.26 -3.81
N ARG A 30 -19.47 -10.06 -4.94
CA ARG A 30 -20.53 -10.98 -5.42
C ARG A 30 -19.99 -12.19 -6.21
N SER A 31 -18.67 -12.37 -6.31
CA SER A 31 -18.04 -13.48 -7.05
C SER A 31 -16.58 -13.68 -6.63
N ARG A 32 -16.02 -14.88 -6.87
CA ARG A 32 -14.59 -15.18 -6.75
C ARG A 32 -13.81 -14.13 -7.55
N GLU A 33 -13.01 -13.30 -6.85
CA GLU A 33 -12.09 -12.35 -7.48
C GLU A 33 -10.97 -13.13 -8.15
N ARG A 34 -10.75 -12.88 -9.44
CA ARG A 34 -9.48 -13.19 -10.10
C ARG A 34 -8.64 -11.91 -10.03
N GLY A 35 -7.33 -12.06 -9.85
CA GLY A 35 -6.41 -10.94 -9.97
C GLY A 35 -5.81 -10.95 -11.36
N GLU A 36 -5.93 -9.87 -12.11
CA GLU A 36 -5.05 -9.54 -13.23
C GLU A 36 -4.43 -8.14 -13.05
N ALA A 37 -3.22 -7.99 -13.61
CA ALA A 37 -2.26 -6.90 -13.46
C ALA A 37 -1.54 -6.82 -12.10
N ALA A 38 -0.74 -7.86 -11.78
CA ALA A 38 0.52 -7.62 -11.11
C ALA A 38 1.51 -7.17 -12.19
N VAL A 39 2.02 -5.95 -12.11
CA VAL A 39 3.15 -5.54 -12.95
C VAL A 39 4.39 -5.90 -12.14
N PRO A 40 5.09 -7.01 -12.43
CA PRO A 40 6.36 -7.28 -11.79
C PRO A 40 7.34 -6.20 -12.22
N LEU A 41 7.63 -5.29 -11.30
CA LEU A 41 8.81 -4.46 -11.40
C LEU A 41 9.96 -5.34 -10.91
N ILE A 42 11.06 -5.33 -11.67
CA ILE A 42 12.16 -6.29 -11.59
C ILE A 42 12.51 -6.65 -10.13
N PRO A 43 12.73 -7.94 -9.79
CA PRO A 43 12.77 -8.40 -8.41
C PRO A 43 13.87 -7.72 -7.59
N GLY A 44 13.46 -7.13 -6.47
CA GLY A 44 14.36 -6.82 -5.37
C GLY A 44 15.01 -5.44 -5.42
N MET A 45 14.22 -4.37 -5.49
CA MET A 45 14.75 -3.00 -5.46
C MET A 45 14.83 -2.47 -4.02
N PRO A 46 16.03 -2.28 -3.44
CA PRO A 46 16.18 -1.49 -2.22
C PRO A 46 15.90 0.00 -2.50
N SER A 47 15.70 0.79 -1.43
CA SER A 47 15.30 2.20 -1.51
C SER A 47 16.14 3.06 -2.46
N SER A 48 17.44 2.75 -2.63
CA SER A 48 18.33 3.45 -3.56
C SER A 48 17.92 3.37 -5.04
N TYR A 49 17.16 2.35 -5.44
CA TYR A 49 16.66 2.15 -6.80
C TYR A 49 15.21 2.61 -6.97
N TYR A 50 14.62 3.18 -5.93
CA TYR A 50 13.26 3.69 -5.92
C TYR A 50 13.28 5.21 -5.84
N SER A 51 12.70 5.87 -6.85
CA SER A 51 12.55 7.32 -6.86
C SER A 51 11.11 7.68 -7.20
N PRO A 52 10.34 8.35 -6.32
CA PRO A 52 9.07 8.92 -6.74
C PRO A 52 9.33 10.16 -7.60
N ALA A 53 8.52 10.38 -8.62
CA ALA A 53 8.44 11.65 -9.34
C ALA A 53 7.69 12.68 -8.48
N PRO A 54 7.96 13.98 -8.68
CA PRO A 54 7.46 14.99 -7.78
C PRO A 54 5.94 15.15 -7.92
N PRO A 55 5.20 15.41 -6.82
CA PRO A 55 3.76 15.61 -6.84
C PRO A 55 3.31 16.92 -7.52
N VAL A 56 4.22 17.67 -8.15
CA VAL A 56 3.95 18.97 -8.79
C VAL A 56 3.25 18.80 -10.14
N SER A 57 1.93 18.63 -10.06
CA SER A 57 0.89 19.16 -10.96
C SER A 57 0.46 18.48 -12.28
N PRO A 58 1.11 17.50 -12.94
CA PRO A 58 0.46 16.74 -14.00
C PRO A 58 -0.22 15.44 -13.51
N HIS A 59 -0.05 15.07 -12.24
CA HIS A 59 -0.45 13.74 -11.73
C HIS A 59 -1.69 13.72 -10.83
N LEU A 60 -2.41 14.84 -10.74
CA LEU A 60 -3.71 14.90 -10.06
C LEU A 60 -4.77 14.12 -10.86
N GLY A 61 -5.83 13.69 -10.18
CA GLY A 61 -7.00 13.15 -10.87
C GLY A 61 -7.60 14.23 -11.79
N ILE A 62 -7.99 13.83 -13.00
CA ILE A 62 -8.68 14.70 -13.94
C ILE A 62 -10.18 14.60 -13.65
N PRO A 63 -10.91 15.71 -13.46
CA PRO A 63 -12.37 15.65 -13.32
C PRO A 63 -13.01 14.89 -14.48
N ASN A 64 -13.98 14.04 -14.18
CA ASN A 64 -14.77 13.36 -15.18
C ASN A 64 -15.55 14.39 -16.03
N PRO A 65 -15.58 14.25 -17.36
CA PRO A 65 -16.35 15.15 -18.22
C PRO A 65 -17.87 15.08 -17.99
N ASP A 66 -18.39 14.02 -17.39
CA ASP A 66 -19.80 13.93 -16.98
C ASP A 66 -20.01 14.65 -15.63
N ALA A 67 -20.61 15.84 -15.70
CA ALA A 67 -20.90 16.66 -14.52
C ALA A 67 -21.78 15.94 -13.47
N ASN A 68 -22.64 15.00 -13.87
CA ASN A 68 -23.45 14.24 -12.91
C ASN A 68 -22.59 13.24 -12.13
N LEU A 69 -21.58 12.64 -12.77
CA LEU A 69 -20.63 11.76 -12.09
C LEU A 69 -19.76 12.55 -11.11
N GLU A 70 -19.28 13.73 -11.50
CA GLU A 70 -18.52 14.60 -10.59
C GLU A 70 -19.35 15.07 -9.40
N GLU A 71 -20.60 15.50 -9.62
CA GLU A 71 -21.48 15.90 -8.51
C GLU A 71 -21.77 14.73 -7.56
N SER A 72 -21.85 13.50 -8.10
CA SER A 72 -22.08 12.31 -7.27
C SER A 72 -21.00 12.08 -6.21
N ILE A 73 -19.78 12.62 -6.38
CA ILE A 73 -18.71 12.56 -5.38
C ILE A 73 -19.13 13.30 -4.10
N ASN A 74 -19.74 14.49 -4.23
CA ASN A 74 -20.30 15.25 -3.11
C ASN A 74 -21.46 14.49 -2.45
N GLU A 75 -22.39 13.99 -3.26
CA GLU A 75 -23.58 13.31 -2.77
C GLU A 75 -23.25 12.06 -1.95
N ILE A 76 -22.33 11.22 -2.46
CA ILE A 76 -21.90 10.00 -1.76
C ILE A 76 -21.15 10.35 -0.48
N TRP A 77 -20.27 11.35 -0.53
CA TRP A 77 -19.53 11.78 0.67
C TRP A 77 -20.45 12.32 1.76
N ASN A 78 -21.40 13.18 1.40
CA ASN A 78 -22.36 13.75 2.35
C ASN A 78 -23.22 12.66 2.99
N ARG A 79 -23.71 11.70 2.20
CA ARG A 79 -24.42 10.52 2.72
C ARG A 79 -23.54 9.73 3.70
N ARG A 80 -22.24 9.60 3.41
CA ARG A 80 -21.30 8.90 4.29
C ARG A 80 -21.08 9.63 5.61
N LEU A 81 -21.03 10.95 5.60
CA LEU A 81 -20.95 11.79 6.80
C LEU A 81 -22.22 11.70 7.65
N GLU A 82 -23.41 11.63 7.02
CA GLU A 82 -24.66 11.43 7.75
C GLU A 82 -24.68 10.09 8.51
N GLU A 83 -24.15 9.03 7.88
CA GLU A 83 -24.05 7.72 8.51
C GLU A 83 -22.95 7.62 9.57
N ASN A 84 -21.85 8.36 9.38
CA ASN A 84 -20.70 8.35 10.27
C ASN A 84 -20.13 9.76 10.46
N PRO A 85 -20.67 10.57 11.40
CA PRO A 85 -20.26 11.96 11.58
C PRO A 85 -18.81 12.14 12.06
N SER A 86 -18.16 11.09 12.58
CA SER A 86 -16.75 11.14 12.96
C SER A 86 -15.78 10.85 11.80
N LEU A 87 -16.32 10.64 10.60
CA LEU A 87 -15.53 10.45 9.39
C LEU A 87 -14.81 11.74 9.02
N TYR A 88 -13.50 11.66 8.76
CA TYR A 88 -12.68 12.78 8.32
C TYR A 88 -12.12 12.52 6.92
N ASN A 89 -11.81 13.60 6.20
CA ASN A 89 -11.20 13.54 4.89
C ASN A 89 -9.68 13.65 5.00
N GLY A 90 -8.96 12.52 4.97
CA GLY A 90 -7.49 12.49 5.01
C GLY A 90 -6.87 12.56 3.61
N LYS A 91 -5.72 13.24 3.48
CA LYS A 91 -4.94 13.31 2.23
C LYS A 91 -4.17 12.02 2.00
N LYS A 92 -4.03 11.64 0.74
CA LYS A 92 -3.35 10.40 0.31
C LYS A 92 -2.51 10.67 -0.94
N PHE A 93 -1.47 9.86 -1.13
CA PHE A 93 -0.77 9.82 -2.42
C PHE A 93 -1.65 9.13 -3.46
N ARG A 94 -1.76 9.74 -4.64
CA ARG A 94 -2.40 9.14 -5.81
C ARG A 94 -1.36 8.43 -6.65
N HIS A 95 -1.60 7.18 -7.03
CA HIS A 95 -0.79 6.53 -8.05
C HIS A 95 -1.22 7.02 -9.44
N ALA A 96 -0.31 7.69 -10.15
CA ALA A 96 -0.54 8.24 -11.48
C ALA A 96 0.20 7.49 -12.60
N GLY A 97 1.00 6.48 -12.26
CA GLY A 97 1.76 5.68 -13.23
C GLY A 97 3.16 5.38 -12.71
N HIS A 98 3.98 4.77 -13.57
CA HIS A 98 5.39 4.50 -13.27
C HIS A 98 6.22 4.47 -14.55
N ALA A 99 7.53 4.63 -14.41
CA ALA A 99 8.51 4.42 -15.47
C ALA A 99 9.62 3.50 -14.96
N LEU A 100 10.11 2.64 -15.85
CA LEU A 100 11.29 1.81 -15.62
C LEU A 100 12.50 2.47 -16.29
N HIS A 101 13.56 2.65 -15.52
CA HIS A 101 14.84 3.13 -16.04
C HIS A 101 15.84 1.98 -16.00
N HIS A 102 16.35 1.63 -17.18
CA HIS A 102 17.51 0.75 -17.32
C HIS A 102 18.77 1.61 -17.33
N VAL A 103 19.71 1.35 -16.41
CA VAL A 103 21.03 1.97 -16.47
C VAL A 103 21.92 1.07 -17.35
N ASP A 104 22.38 1.60 -18.48
CA ASP A 104 23.35 0.91 -19.33
C ASP A 104 24.72 0.88 -18.63
N GLY A 105 25.10 -0.28 -18.09
CA GLY A 105 26.36 -0.52 -17.37
C GLY A 105 26.63 -2.02 -17.12
N LEU A 106 27.86 -2.37 -16.73
CA LEU A 106 28.30 -3.76 -16.45
C LEU A 106 27.50 -4.42 -15.30
N ASP A 107 26.95 -3.62 -14.41
CA ASP A 107 25.99 -4.02 -13.38
C ASP A 107 24.61 -3.52 -13.82
N GLN A 108 23.75 -4.42 -14.32
CA GLN A 108 22.42 -4.11 -14.85
C GLN A 108 21.46 -3.64 -13.74
N GLU A 109 21.67 -2.43 -13.23
CA GLU A 109 20.81 -1.83 -12.22
C GLU A 109 19.59 -1.19 -12.89
N SER A 110 18.41 -1.75 -12.60
CA SER A 110 17.15 -1.14 -13.00
C SER A 110 16.59 -0.34 -11.83
N SER A 111 16.03 0.84 -12.11
CA SER A 111 15.33 1.65 -11.12
C SER A 111 13.89 1.90 -11.53
N VAL A 112 13.01 2.05 -10.54
CA VAL A 112 11.61 2.39 -10.76
C VAL A 112 11.37 3.84 -10.37
N CYS A 113 10.71 4.57 -11.26
CA CYS A 113 10.14 5.88 -10.99
C CYS A 113 8.63 5.76 -10.78
N LEU A 114 8.09 6.06 -9.59
CA LEU A 114 6.63 6.12 -9.40
C LEU A 114 6.12 7.53 -9.62
N HIS A 115 5.16 7.70 -10.52
CA HIS A 115 4.47 8.97 -10.71
C HIS A 115 3.38 9.11 -9.65
N LEU A 116 3.60 10.01 -8.70
CA LEU A 116 2.69 10.24 -7.58
C LEU A 116 2.01 11.59 -7.71
N GLY A 117 0.71 11.61 -7.47
CA GLY A 117 -0.09 12.82 -7.27
C GLY A 117 -0.61 12.91 -5.84
N LEU A 118 -1.54 13.83 -5.62
CA LEU A 118 -2.31 13.94 -4.38
C LEU A 118 -3.77 13.62 -4.64
N THR A 119 -4.41 12.98 -3.68
CA THR A 119 -5.84 12.76 -3.61
C THR A 119 -6.29 12.77 -2.15
N ASP A 120 -7.54 12.46 -1.88
CA ASP A 120 -8.08 12.39 -0.53
C ASP A 120 -9.12 11.29 -0.39
N TYR A 121 -9.47 10.99 0.87
CA TYR A 121 -10.41 9.93 1.19
C TYR A 121 -11.81 10.20 0.64
N ARG A 122 -12.23 11.46 0.60
CA ARG A 122 -13.52 11.88 0.01
C ARG A 122 -13.59 11.50 -1.47
N THR A 123 -12.57 11.82 -2.25
CA THR A 123 -12.51 11.52 -3.68
C THR A 123 -12.46 10.01 -3.90
N PHE A 124 -11.73 9.25 -3.06
CA PHE A 124 -11.72 7.79 -3.11
C PHE A 124 -13.12 7.19 -2.89
N VAL A 125 -13.84 7.67 -1.88
CA VAL A 125 -15.21 7.25 -1.59
C VAL A 125 -16.15 7.57 -2.76
N GLY A 126 -16.02 8.76 -3.35
CA GLY A 126 -16.90 9.22 -4.44
C GLY A 126 -16.55 8.71 -5.84
N THR A 127 -15.36 8.12 -6.04
CA THR A 127 -14.92 7.59 -7.35
C THR A 127 -14.72 6.07 -7.31
N ASN A 128 -13.65 5.59 -6.68
CA ASN A 128 -13.32 4.16 -6.62
C ASN A 128 -14.42 3.35 -5.87
N LEU A 129 -14.93 3.86 -4.75
CA LEU A 129 -16.00 3.17 -4.01
C LEU A 129 -17.42 3.56 -4.46
N ASN A 130 -17.54 4.35 -5.52
CA ASN A 130 -18.83 4.70 -6.10
C ASN A 130 -19.52 3.43 -6.63
N PRO A 131 -20.83 3.23 -6.41
CA PRO A 131 -21.57 2.13 -7.05
C PRO A 131 -21.46 2.12 -8.59
N LEU A 132 -21.15 3.26 -9.19
CA LEU A 132 -20.91 3.46 -10.63
C LEU A 132 -19.42 3.65 -10.97
N TRP A 133 -18.49 3.15 -10.15
CA TRP A 133 -17.04 3.34 -10.32
C TRP A 133 -16.52 3.02 -11.73
N GLU A 134 -17.12 2.04 -12.41
CA GLU A 134 -16.76 1.67 -13.79
C GLU A 134 -16.96 2.83 -14.78
N LYS A 135 -17.90 3.75 -14.52
CA LYS A 135 -18.13 4.94 -15.36
C LYS A 135 -17.05 6.02 -15.19
N PHE A 136 -16.21 5.92 -14.18
CA PHE A 136 -15.03 6.75 -14.03
C PHE A 136 -13.82 6.22 -14.82
N LEU A 137 -13.95 5.05 -15.46
CA LEU A 137 -12.85 4.48 -16.25
C LEU A 137 -12.89 4.93 -17.70
N VAL A 138 -11.70 5.13 -18.25
CA VAL A 138 -11.49 5.31 -19.69
C VAL A 138 -11.12 3.95 -20.31
N PRO A 139 -11.69 3.56 -21.47
CA PRO A 139 -11.26 2.36 -22.20
C PRO A 139 -9.82 2.51 -22.72
N SER A 140 -8.85 2.13 -21.88
CA SER A 140 -7.42 2.15 -22.17
C SER A 140 -6.73 0.98 -21.49
N GLU A 141 -5.69 0.47 -22.14
CA GLU A 141 -4.74 -0.51 -21.57
C GLU A 141 -3.66 0.18 -20.71
N ASP A 142 -3.41 1.48 -20.94
CA ASP A 142 -2.56 2.27 -20.06
C ASP A 142 -3.34 2.61 -18.78
N ASP A 143 -2.89 2.05 -17.66
CA ASP A 143 -3.48 2.23 -16.34
C ASP A 143 -3.58 3.68 -15.90
N SER A 144 -2.60 4.52 -16.26
CA SER A 144 -2.60 5.94 -15.92
C SER A 144 -3.77 6.68 -16.58
N VAL A 145 -4.05 6.35 -17.84
CA VAL A 145 -5.16 6.89 -18.64
C VAL A 145 -6.48 6.27 -18.20
N ARG A 146 -6.53 4.94 -18.06
CA ARG A 146 -7.71 4.19 -17.64
C ARG A 146 -8.29 4.74 -16.35
N CYS A 147 -7.42 5.06 -15.39
CA CYS A 147 -7.79 5.50 -14.05
C CYS A 147 -7.69 7.03 -13.87
N GLN A 148 -7.61 7.80 -14.95
CA GLN A 148 -7.37 9.26 -14.87
C GLN A 148 -8.48 10.02 -14.12
N HIS A 149 -9.73 9.54 -14.15
CA HIS A 149 -10.87 10.13 -13.43
C HIS A 149 -11.16 9.48 -12.07
N THR A 150 -10.22 8.71 -11.54
CA THR A 150 -10.36 8.08 -10.22
C THR A 150 -9.33 8.64 -9.23
N SER A 151 -9.67 8.58 -7.95
CA SER A 151 -8.75 8.96 -6.86
C SER A 151 -7.48 8.12 -6.88
N SER A 152 -7.61 6.80 -7.08
CA SER A 152 -6.48 5.85 -7.12
C SER A 152 -5.47 6.05 -5.97
N PRO A 153 -5.91 6.06 -4.69
CA PRO A 153 -4.99 6.20 -3.57
C PRO A 153 -4.05 5.00 -3.51
N LEU A 154 -2.74 5.27 -3.42
CA LEU A 154 -1.72 4.25 -3.31
C LEU A 154 -1.73 3.68 -1.88
N GLY A 155 -2.14 2.42 -1.74
CA GLY A 155 -1.93 1.66 -0.50
C GLY A 155 -0.52 1.08 -0.43
N ASN A 156 -0.13 0.67 0.77
CA ASN A 156 1.12 -0.07 1.02
C ASN A 156 0.79 -1.44 1.64
N GLY A 157 1.57 -2.47 1.32
CA GLY A 157 1.44 -3.81 1.89
C GLY A 157 2.79 -4.48 2.12
N ALA A 158 2.94 -5.19 3.23
CA ALA A 158 4.17 -5.82 3.67
C ALA A 158 4.04 -7.34 3.70
N ILE A 159 4.92 -8.02 2.97
CA ILE A 159 5.07 -9.46 3.05
C ILE A 159 6.26 -9.73 3.96
N VAL A 160 5.96 -10.12 5.20
CA VAL A 160 6.96 -10.31 6.26
C VAL A 160 7.26 -11.79 6.42
N GLU A 161 8.51 -12.19 6.14
CA GLU A 161 9.02 -13.55 6.40
C GLU A 161 9.70 -13.62 7.76
N THR A 162 9.23 -14.51 8.63
CA THR A 162 9.80 -14.77 9.96
C THR A 162 11.10 -15.58 9.88
N SER A 163 11.86 -15.65 10.98
CA SER A 163 13.10 -16.42 11.02
C SER A 163 12.90 -17.92 10.80
N ASP A 164 11.72 -18.44 11.20
CA ASP A 164 11.25 -19.81 10.97
C ASP A 164 10.52 -20.01 9.63
N LYS A 165 10.71 -19.09 8.66
CA LYS A 165 10.22 -19.20 7.27
C LYS A 165 8.71 -19.26 7.13
N ARG A 166 8.00 -18.52 7.98
CA ARG A 166 6.55 -18.29 7.88
C ARG A 166 6.25 -16.89 7.37
N ILE A 167 5.11 -16.73 6.73
CA ILE A 167 4.62 -15.42 6.26
C ILE A 167 3.51 -14.94 7.19
N LEU A 168 3.58 -13.66 7.57
CA LEU A 168 2.54 -13.02 8.38
C LEU A 168 1.33 -12.63 7.54
N VAL A 169 0.14 -13.01 8.00
CA VAL A 169 -1.14 -12.67 7.38
C VAL A 169 -2.13 -12.25 8.46
N LEU A 170 -2.85 -11.15 8.23
CA LEU A 170 -3.88 -10.65 9.11
C LEU A 170 -5.26 -11.04 8.59
N GLN A 171 -6.18 -11.35 9.49
CA GLN A 171 -7.61 -11.36 9.18
C GLN A 171 -8.22 -10.04 9.60
N ARG A 172 -8.81 -9.34 8.63
CA ARG A 172 -9.48 -8.06 8.85
C ARG A 172 -10.66 -8.22 9.80
N SER A 173 -10.83 -7.25 10.69
CA SER A 173 -11.98 -7.14 11.57
C SER A 173 -13.28 -7.08 10.78
N TYR A 174 -14.37 -7.59 11.35
CA TYR A 174 -15.69 -7.50 10.72
C TYR A 174 -16.31 -6.10 10.76
N ASN A 175 -15.65 -5.17 11.46
CA ASN A 175 -16.07 -3.79 11.65
C ASN A 175 -15.41 -2.80 10.68
N VAL A 176 -14.46 -3.24 9.85
CA VAL A 176 -13.91 -2.40 8.78
C VAL A 176 -14.89 -2.31 7.61
N GLY A 177 -14.84 -1.23 6.84
CA GLY A 177 -15.79 -1.05 5.72
C GLY A 177 -15.35 -1.63 4.39
N GLU A 178 -14.08 -1.97 4.20
CA GLU A 178 -13.59 -2.72 3.03
C GLU A 178 -13.18 -4.13 3.43
N PHE A 179 -13.75 -5.14 2.75
CA PHE A 179 -13.40 -6.56 2.88
C PHE A 179 -13.37 -7.10 4.33
N PRO A 180 -14.47 -6.97 5.11
CA PRO A 180 -14.53 -7.48 6.47
C PRO A 180 -14.30 -9.01 6.53
N GLY A 181 -13.42 -9.46 7.42
CA GLY A 181 -13.10 -10.88 7.60
C GLY A 181 -12.20 -11.51 6.53
N TYR A 182 -11.77 -10.75 5.52
CA TYR A 182 -10.81 -11.20 4.50
C TYR A 182 -9.39 -11.23 5.06
N PHE A 183 -8.53 -11.98 4.38
CA PHE A 183 -7.11 -11.99 4.70
C PHE A 183 -6.39 -10.85 3.99
N VAL A 184 -5.40 -10.27 4.64
CA VAL A 184 -4.53 -9.24 4.07
C VAL A 184 -3.11 -9.41 4.59
N PHE A 185 -2.18 -8.85 3.84
CA PHE A 185 -0.85 -8.54 4.34
C PHE A 185 -0.92 -7.28 5.22
N PRO A 186 -0.07 -7.16 6.25
CA PRO A 186 0.05 -5.94 7.03
C PRO A 186 0.28 -4.71 6.15
N GLY A 187 -0.24 -3.55 6.53
CA GLY A 187 -0.03 -2.30 5.81
C GLY A 187 -1.25 -1.38 5.76
N GLY A 188 -1.01 -0.15 5.32
CA GLY A 188 -2.04 0.90 5.27
C GLY A 188 -1.78 1.90 4.15
N HIS A 189 -1.60 3.18 4.51
CA HIS A 189 -1.38 4.26 3.55
C HIS A 189 -0.48 5.35 4.12
N SER A 190 0.65 5.62 3.47
CA SER A 190 1.44 6.81 3.74
C SER A 190 0.62 8.08 3.51
N GLU A 191 0.68 9.02 4.46
CA GLU A 191 -0.05 10.28 4.39
C GLU A 191 0.90 11.43 4.00
N PRO A 192 0.58 12.23 2.97
CA PRO A 192 1.40 13.38 2.58
C PRO A 192 1.60 14.40 3.71
N GLU A 193 0.66 14.49 4.65
CA GLU A 193 0.71 15.43 5.77
C GLU A 193 1.85 15.14 6.76
N GLU A 194 2.27 13.88 6.90
CA GLU A 194 3.44 13.49 7.71
C GLU A 194 4.75 14.12 7.17
N LEU A 195 4.76 14.45 5.87
CA LEU A 195 5.86 15.15 5.21
C LEU A 195 5.66 16.67 5.13
N GLY A 196 4.59 17.21 5.74
CA GLY A 196 4.20 18.60 5.62
C GLY A 196 3.71 18.98 4.22
N ILE A 197 3.29 18.00 3.41
CA ILE A 197 2.70 18.23 2.09
C ILE A 197 1.22 18.51 2.29
N SER A 198 0.90 19.78 2.53
CA SER A 198 -0.47 20.23 2.77
C SER A 198 -1.20 20.60 1.48
N ASP A 199 -0.59 21.14 0.45
CA ASP A 199 -1.29 21.47 -0.80
C ASP A 199 -0.34 21.32 -2.00
N HIS A 200 -0.88 21.49 -3.22
CA HIS A 200 -0.07 21.60 -4.43
C HIS A 200 0.98 22.69 -4.22
N GLN A 201 2.24 22.29 -4.02
CA GLN A 201 3.32 23.25 -3.91
C GLN A 201 3.52 23.87 -5.29
N ASN A 202 3.08 25.12 -5.47
CA ASN A 202 3.33 25.86 -6.72
C ASN A 202 4.84 25.92 -6.99
N ASP A 203 5.22 25.37 -8.14
CA ASP A 203 6.45 25.59 -8.89
C ASP A 203 7.68 25.98 -8.05
N LYS A 204 8.18 25.03 -7.27
CA LYS A 204 9.44 25.18 -6.53
C LYS A 204 10.55 24.47 -7.31
N GLY A 205 11.66 25.16 -7.53
CA GLY A 205 12.73 24.77 -8.46
C GLY A 205 13.32 23.36 -8.29
N LEU A 206 14.05 22.91 -9.32
CA LEU A 206 14.54 21.53 -9.52
C LEU A 206 15.22 20.89 -8.29
N THR A 207 15.98 21.64 -7.48
CA THR A 207 16.64 21.14 -6.26
C THR A 207 15.65 20.82 -5.13
N GLN A 208 14.58 21.61 -4.99
CA GLN A 208 13.53 21.34 -4.01
C GLN A 208 12.66 20.14 -4.42
N SER A 209 12.55 19.89 -5.73
CA SER A 209 11.89 18.71 -6.30
C SER A 209 12.64 17.41 -5.98
N ALA A 210 13.97 17.38 -6.14
CA ALA A 210 14.78 16.18 -5.82
C ALA A 210 14.78 15.86 -4.31
N ASP A 211 14.86 16.88 -3.45
CA ASP A 211 14.75 16.69 -2.00
C ASP A 211 13.37 16.19 -1.57
N LEU A 212 12.30 16.70 -2.19
CA LEU A 212 10.95 16.23 -1.96
C LEU A 212 10.77 14.77 -2.40
N ASN A 213 11.28 14.41 -3.58
CA ASN A 213 11.25 13.03 -4.07
C ASN A 213 11.96 12.08 -3.10
N ARG A 214 13.14 12.46 -2.59
CA ARG A 214 13.85 11.67 -1.59
C ARG A 214 13.02 11.50 -0.31
N LYS A 215 12.35 12.56 0.17
CA LYS A 215 11.48 12.48 1.36
C LYS A 215 10.27 11.60 1.14
N VAL A 216 9.61 11.71 -0.01
CA VAL A 216 8.47 10.84 -0.36
C VAL A 216 8.94 9.39 -0.53
N SER A 217 10.11 9.16 -1.11
CA SER A 217 10.72 7.83 -1.18
C SER A 217 10.91 7.26 0.21
N GLN A 218 11.59 8.01 1.08
CA GLN A 218 11.86 7.61 2.46
C GLN A 218 10.56 7.29 3.21
N GLU A 219 9.52 8.12 3.07
CA GLU A 219 8.21 7.87 3.71
C GLU A 219 7.52 6.60 3.23
N MET A 220 7.69 6.20 1.97
CA MET A 220 7.10 4.95 1.49
C MET A 220 7.74 3.73 2.17
N PHE A 221 9.05 3.76 2.39
CA PHE A 221 9.80 2.68 3.06
C PHE A 221 9.65 2.74 4.58
N ASP A 222 9.78 3.92 5.19
CA ASP A 222 9.60 4.11 6.63
C ASP A 222 8.14 3.83 7.03
N GLY A 223 7.20 4.28 6.19
CA GLY A 223 5.77 4.08 6.39
C GLY A 223 5.41 2.60 6.46
N ILE A 224 5.93 1.76 5.55
CA ILE A 224 5.60 0.33 5.60
C ILE A 224 6.24 -0.38 6.80
N VAL A 225 7.42 0.04 7.27
CA VAL A 225 8.00 -0.47 8.52
C VAL A 225 7.10 -0.09 9.70
N ARG A 226 6.66 1.17 9.75
CA ARG A 226 5.79 1.68 10.81
C ARG A 226 4.49 0.90 10.90
N GLU A 227 3.84 0.66 9.77
CA GLU A 227 2.59 -0.11 9.68
C GLU A 227 2.78 -1.55 10.18
N VAL A 228 3.88 -2.22 9.83
CA VAL A 228 4.19 -3.56 10.38
C VAL A 228 4.35 -3.51 11.90
N VAL A 229 5.05 -2.51 12.43
CA VAL A 229 5.22 -2.34 13.88
C VAL A 229 3.88 -2.07 14.57
N GLU A 230 3.06 -1.20 13.99
CA GLU A 230 1.77 -0.77 14.55
C GLU A 230 0.74 -1.91 14.53
N GLU A 231 0.65 -2.68 13.44
CA GLU A 231 -0.32 -3.77 13.27
C GLU A 231 0.14 -5.11 13.88
N ILE A 232 1.45 -5.39 13.92
CA ILE A 232 1.99 -6.68 14.42
C ILE A 232 2.58 -6.55 15.83
N GLY A 233 3.02 -5.36 16.24
CA GLY A 233 3.66 -5.14 17.54
C GLY A 233 5.11 -5.62 17.65
N VAL A 234 5.72 -6.03 16.54
CA VAL A 234 7.16 -6.39 16.51
C VAL A 234 8.03 -5.14 16.63
N PRO A 235 9.23 -5.22 17.24
CA PRO A 235 10.17 -4.09 17.26
C PRO A 235 10.70 -3.78 15.86
N ALA A 236 10.92 -2.50 15.53
CA ALA A 236 11.44 -2.10 14.22
C ALA A 236 12.82 -2.71 13.94
N GLU A 237 13.67 -2.82 14.96
CA GLU A 237 15.01 -3.44 14.88
C GLU A 237 14.99 -4.95 14.59
N SER A 238 13.83 -5.59 14.69
CA SER A 238 13.66 -6.99 14.29
C SER A 238 13.48 -7.16 12.78
N LEU A 239 13.18 -6.06 12.06
CA LEU A 239 12.87 -6.06 10.64
C LEU A 239 14.10 -5.66 9.82
N THR A 240 14.28 -6.30 8.66
CA THR A 240 15.23 -5.84 7.65
C THR A 240 14.67 -4.64 6.89
N ASP A 241 15.55 -3.89 6.23
CA ASP A 241 15.14 -2.84 5.30
C ASP A 241 14.13 -3.39 4.28
N PRO A 242 13.02 -2.65 4.02
CA PRO A 242 12.03 -3.09 3.05
C PRO A 242 12.60 -3.13 1.65
N VAL A 243 12.16 -4.13 0.90
CA VAL A 243 12.47 -4.28 -0.52
C VAL A 243 11.19 -4.10 -1.30
N PHE A 244 11.13 -3.12 -2.19
CA PHE A 244 9.95 -2.95 -3.05
C PHE A 244 9.91 -4.07 -4.10
N ILE A 245 8.76 -4.76 -4.18
CA ILE A 245 8.59 -5.93 -5.06
C ILE A 245 7.58 -5.70 -6.20
N GLY A 246 6.89 -4.55 -6.20
CA GLY A 246 6.00 -4.17 -7.29
C GLY A 246 4.69 -3.53 -6.81
N ILE A 247 3.82 -3.24 -7.77
CA ILE A 247 2.46 -2.73 -7.53
C ILE A 247 1.46 -3.74 -8.06
N SER A 248 0.41 -3.97 -7.27
CA SER A 248 -0.77 -4.69 -7.72
C SER A 248 -1.99 -3.79 -7.63
N ARG A 249 -2.84 -3.87 -8.66
CA ARG A 249 -4.12 -3.17 -8.70
C ARG A 249 -5.27 -4.17 -8.65
N ARG A 250 -6.31 -3.86 -7.89
CA ARG A 250 -7.56 -4.64 -7.89
C ARG A 250 -8.28 -4.48 -9.24
N GLU A 251 -8.94 -5.54 -9.72
CA GLU A 251 -9.90 -5.43 -10.82
C GLU A 251 -11.12 -4.61 -10.38
N MET A 252 -11.73 -5.01 -9.27
CA MET A 252 -12.79 -4.24 -8.63
C MET A 252 -12.24 -2.92 -8.13
N ASN A 253 -12.92 -1.81 -8.42
CA ASN A 253 -12.61 -0.47 -7.93
C ASN A 253 -11.20 0.08 -8.20
N VAL A 254 -10.39 -0.61 -9.01
CA VAL A 254 -9.07 -0.17 -9.52
C VAL A 254 -8.11 0.38 -8.48
N ARG A 255 -8.22 -0.01 -7.21
CA ARG A 255 -7.33 0.49 -6.14
C ARG A 255 -5.93 -0.14 -6.26
N PRO A 256 -4.87 0.66 -6.37
CA PRO A 256 -3.48 0.18 -6.41
C PRO A 256 -2.88 0.00 -5.01
N THR A 257 -1.89 -0.89 -4.90
CA THR A 257 -1.13 -1.12 -3.67
C THR A 257 0.32 -1.46 -4.02
N ALA A 258 1.26 -0.71 -3.44
CA ALA A 258 2.69 -1.01 -3.48
C ALA A 258 3.01 -2.10 -2.46
N PHE A 259 3.75 -3.13 -2.88
CA PHE A 259 4.15 -4.23 -2.00
C PHE A 259 5.64 -4.19 -1.70
N PHE A 260 5.94 -4.47 -0.43
CA PHE A 260 7.28 -4.56 0.09
C PHE A 260 7.50 -5.93 0.74
N PHE A 261 8.70 -6.46 0.61
CA PHE A 261 9.14 -7.65 1.30
C PHE A 261 10.10 -7.28 2.44
N LEU A 262 9.89 -7.86 3.61
CA LEU A 262 10.73 -7.69 4.78
C LEU A 262 11.01 -9.05 5.41
N LYS A 263 12.17 -9.20 6.05
CA LYS A 263 12.42 -10.33 6.96
C LYS A 263 12.34 -9.84 8.40
N CYS A 264 11.76 -10.66 9.25
CA CYS A 264 11.77 -10.49 10.70
C CYS A 264 12.69 -11.55 11.32
N ASN A 265 13.58 -11.14 12.23
CA ASN A 265 14.47 -12.08 12.92
C ASN A 265 13.78 -12.85 14.05
N MET A 266 12.53 -12.52 14.39
CA MET A 266 11.71 -13.24 15.37
C MET A 266 11.03 -14.46 14.76
N GLU A 267 10.86 -15.51 15.56
CA GLU A 267 10.06 -16.69 15.21
C GLU A 267 8.57 -16.40 15.35
N SER A 268 7.75 -17.13 14.59
CA SER A 268 6.27 -17.09 14.66
C SER A 268 5.71 -17.10 16.09
N LYS A 269 6.26 -17.95 16.97
CA LYS A 269 5.81 -18.09 18.37
C LYS A 269 6.01 -16.81 19.20
N GLU A 270 7.09 -16.08 18.93
CA GLU A 270 7.45 -14.84 19.63
C GLU A 270 6.56 -13.70 19.12
N ILE A 271 6.31 -13.69 17.82
CA ILE A 271 5.43 -12.71 17.17
C ILE A 271 4.00 -12.79 17.73
N TYR A 272 3.45 -14.00 17.93
CA TYR A 272 2.13 -14.14 18.58
C TYR A 272 2.07 -13.54 19.99
N GLN A 273 3.18 -13.54 20.74
CA GLN A 273 3.22 -12.96 22.09
C GLN A 273 3.16 -11.43 22.05
N VAL A 274 3.85 -10.81 21.07
CA VAL A 274 3.89 -9.35 20.93
C VAL A 274 2.70 -8.77 20.18
N TYR A 275 2.00 -9.57 19.36
CA TYR A 275 0.78 -9.14 18.65
C TYR A 275 -0.32 -8.59 19.58
N SER A 276 -0.41 -9.10 20.82
CA SER A 276 -1.31 -8.55 21.83
C SER A 276 -1.04 -7.07 22.20
N ARG A 277 0.12 -6.54 21.82
CA ARG A 277 0.57 -5.17 22.05
C ARG A 277 0.49 -4.31 20.78
N ALA A 278 0.00 -4.85 19.67
CA ALA A 278 -0.23 -4.09 18.45
C ALA A 278 -1.13 -2.89 18.75
N GLN A 279 -0.75 -1.73 18.22
CA GLN A 279 -1.47 -0.47 18.45
C GLN A 279 -2.83 -0.51 17.73
N ASP A 280 -2.86 -1.10 16.54
CA ASP A 280 -4.04 -1.20 15.68
C ASP A 280 -4.73 -2.56 15.79
N GLY A 281 -4.73 -3.15 16.99
CA GLY A 281 -5.37 -4.44 17.29
C GLY A 281 -6.89 -4.48 17.08
N PHE A 282 -7.53 -3.39 16.65
CA PHE A 282 -8.94 -3.36 16.29
C PHE A 282 -9.20 -3.52 14.77
N GLU A 283 -8.19 -3.27 13.93
CA GLU A 283 -8.25 -3.40 12.47
C GLU A 283 -8.25 -4.86 12.03
N SER A 284 -7.58 -5.72 12.80
CA SER A 284 -7.51 -7.15 12.59
C SER A 284 -8.08 -7.90 13.79
N THR A 285 -8.67 -9.07 13.52
CA THR A 285 -9.19 -9.97 14.58
C THR A 285 -8.23 -11.11 14.88
N GLN A 286 -7.30 -11.40 13.98
CA GLN A 286 -6.39 -12.52 14.11
C GLN A 286 -5.14 -12.34 13.25
N LEU A 287 -4.00 -12.72 13.83
CA LEU A 287 -2.74 -12.94 13.12
C LEU A 287 -2.60 -14.42 12.75
N TYR A 288 -2.03 -14.69 11.58
CA TYR A 288 -1.64 -16.00 11.11
C TYR A 288 -0.17 -15.98 10.68
N THR A 289 0.53 -17.07 10.97
CA THR A 289 1.91 -17.34 10.54
C THR A 289 1.87 -18.60 9.68
N VAL A 290 2.00 -18.46 8.37
CA VAL A 290 1.67 -19.54 7.42
C VAL A 290 2.87 -19.96 6.58
N SER A 291 2.91 -21.21 6.15
CA SER A 291 3.84 -21.65 5.11
C SER A 291 3.46 -21.03 3.75
N ARG A 292 4.38 -21.13 2.79
CA ARG A 292 4.13 -20.74 1.39
C ARG A 292 2.90 -21.46 0.80
N ASP A 293 2.76 -22.76 1.05
CA ASP A 293 1.63 -23.56 0.55
C ASP A 293 0.29 -23.16 1.19
N GLU A 294 0.31 -22.81 2.48
CA GLU A 294 -0.86 -22.32 3.21
C GLU A 294 -1.24 -20.92 2.72
N LEU A 295 -0.26 -20.07 2.45
CA LEU A 295 -0.45 -18.72 1.91
C LEU A 295 -1.20 -18.76 0.58
N GLY A 296 -0.84 -19.66 -0.34
CA GLY A 296 -1.54 -19.81 -1.61
C GLY A 296 -3.04 -20.12 -1.46
N LYS A 297 -3.43 -20.87 -0.43
CA LYS A 297 -4.86 -21.14 -0.12
C LYS A 297 -5.55 -19.91 0.48
N MET A 298 -4.86 -19.17 1.35
CA MET A 298 -5.39 -17.94 1.96
C MET A 298 -5.51 -16.79 0.96
N ALA A 299 -4.59 -16.71 -0.01
CA ALA A 299 -4.59 -15.70 -1.07
C ALA A 299 -5.91 -15.70 -1.88
N LEU A 300 -6.59 -16.85 -2.00
CA LEU A 300 -7.91 -16.94 -2.66
C LEU A 300 -9.01 -16.14 -1.95
N ARG A 301 -8.78 -15.73 -0.70
CA ARG A 301 -9.68 -14.89 0.11
C ARG A 301 -9.00 -13.58 0.53
N MET A 302 -8.03 -13.13 -0.24
CA MET A 302 -7.47 -11.78 -0.16
C MET A 302 -8.20 -10.85 -1.14
N PRO A 303 -8.33 -9.55 -0.83
CA PRO A 303 -8.74 -8.56 -1.83
C PRO A 303 -7.80 -8.60 -3.04
N GLY A 304 -8.30 -8.31 -4.25
CA GLY A 304 -7.52 -8.42 -5.49
C GLY A 304 -6.08 -7.86 -5.46
N CYS A 305 -5.82 -6.71 -4.82
CA CYS A 305 -4.46 -6.16 -4.74
C CYS A 305 -3.55 -6.98 -3.82
N HIS A 306 -4.07 -7.52 -2.71
CA HIS A 306 -3.29 -8.41 -1.83
C HIS A 306 -3.11 -9.79 -2.47
N HIS A 307 -4.08 -10.28 -3.24
CA HIS A 307 -3.89 -11.45 -4.07
C HIS A 307 -2.75 -11.24 -5.08
N GLY A 308 -2.72 -10.09 -5.77
CA GLY A 308 -1.60 -9.75 -6.64
C GLY A 308 -0.28 -9.50 -5.89
N GLY A 309 -0.34 -9.01 -4.64
CA GLY A 309 0.81 -8.97 -3.73
C GLY A 309 1.41 -10.36 -3.46
N TYR A 310 0.57 -11.37 -3.25
CA TYR A 310 1.01 -12.77 -3.17
C TYR A 310 1.68 -13.22 -4.48
N THR A 311 1.10 -12.88 -5.64
CA THR A 311 1.72 -13.18 -6.95
C THR A 311 3.09 -12.52 -7.09
N LEU A 312 3.26 -11.26 -6.66
CA LEU A 312 4.54 -10.56 -6.66
C LEU A 312 5.58 -11.27 -5.77
N TYR A 313 5.16 -11.76 -4.61
CA TYR A 313 6.03 -12.55 -3.73
C TYR A 313 6.47 -13.87 -4.37
N GLU A 314 5.56 -14.61 -5.00
CA GLU A 314 5.90 -15.85 -5.70
C GLU A 314 6.91 -15.60 -6.83
N LEU A 315 6.72 -14.52 -7.59
CA LEU A 315 7.66 -14.10 -8.64
C LEU A 315 9.03 -13.76 -8.06
N MET A 316 9.08 -12.96 -6.98
CA MET A 316 10.34 -12.62 -6.31
C MET A 316 11.09 -13.87 -5.84
N ILE A 317 10.40 -14.81 -5.18
CA ILE A 317 11.00 -16.05 -4.68
C ILE A 317 11.52 -16.90 -5.84
N GLN A 318 10.74 -17.07 -6.91
CA GLN A 318 11.15 -17.82 -8.08
C GLN A 318 12.43 -17.23 -8.71
N THR A 319 12.55 -15.90 -8.80
CA THR A 319 13.76 -15.25 -9.31
C THR A 319 14.96 -15.53 -8.42
N VAL A 320 14.81 -15.41 -7.10
CA VAL A 320 15.90 -15.72 -6.15
C VAL A 320 16.33 -17.18 -6.24
N GLU A 321 15.38 -18.11 -6.40
CA GLU A 321 15.65 -19.53 -6.57
C GLU A 321 16.39 -19.82 -7.89
N ASN A 322 15.96 -19.20 -8.99
CA ASN A 322 16.60 -19.33 -10.29
C ASN A 322 18.04 -18.79 -10.27
N ALA A 323 18.28 -17.62 -9.66
CA ALA A 323 19.62 -17.05 -9.54
C ALA A 323 20.57 -17.95 -8.72
N ARG A 324 20.05 -18.60 -7.66
CA ARG A 324 20.82 -19.58 -6.87
C ARG A 324 21.14 -20.86 -7.63
N GLN A 325 20.30 -21.26 -8.58
CA GLN A 325 20.55 -22.42 -9.43
C GLN A 325 21.60 -22.09 -10.50
N SER A 326 21.50 -20.94 -11.17
CA SER A 326 22.48 -20.51 -12.19
C SER A 326 23.89 -20.34 -11.61
N SER A 327 24.01 -19.72 -10.42
CA SER A 327 25.29 -19.58 -9.72
C SER A 327 25.91 -20.91 -9.28
N ARG A 328 25.09 -21.96 -9.06
CA ARG A 328 25.58 -23.31 -8.75
C ARG A 328 26.02 -24.06 -10.02
N SER A 329 25.37 -23.86 -11.16
CA SER A 329 25.76 -24.48 -12.43
C SER A 329 27.06 -23.90 -12.99
N ASP A 330 27.30 -22.61 -12.83
CA ASP A 330 28.55 -21.96 -13.27
C ASP A 330 29.76 -22.46 -12.46
N HIS A 331 29.55 -22.80 -11.19
CA HIS A 331 30.58 -23.40 -10.34
C HIS A 331 30.91 -24.86 -10.69
N LEU A 332 29.99 -25.59 -11.33
CA LEU A 332 30.18 -27.00 -11.73
C LEU A 332 30.80 -27.15 -13.12
N HIS A 333 30.69 -26.13 -13.99
CA HIS A 333 31.29 -26.11 -15.33
C HIS A 333 32.64 -25.39 -15.40
N GLY A 334 33.12 -24.84 -14.29
CA GLY A 334 34.43 -24.18 -14.16
C GLY A 334 35.54 -25.05 -13.56
N LEU A 335 35.39 -26.38 -13.54
CA LEU A 335 36.41 -27.35 -13.08
C LEU A 335 36.89 -28.26 -14.20
#